data_AF-A0AAW1LBN3-F1
#
_entry.id   AF-A0AAW1LBN3-F1
#
_cell.length_a   1.000
_cell.length_b   1.000
_cell.length_c   1.000
_cell.angle_alpha   90.00
_cell.angle_beta   90.00
_cell.angle_gamma   90.00
#
_symmetry.space_group_name_H-M   'P 1'
#
loop_
_entity.id
_entity.type
_entity.pdbx_description
1 polymer ?
#
loop_
_entity_poly.entity_id
_entity_poly.type
_entity_poly.pdbx_seq_one_letter_code
_entity_poly.pdbx_strand_id
1 'polypeptide(L)'
;MAQSLICARRMHSQLCEIGTLLNRSFSLQILLNTGDVFVGFTTLAYYCFDGCMKLYLNEEGSNLYNTVTTGVWTLVKLFRLLILTLSCSIVKNEARLAGQIIYKIDNRYESELSSEIYSFGKQIIHWNFKFTAFNFFDVDMSLFYAVVSSATTYLMILLQLDIANKQIEKSMETNRLL
;
A
#
# COMPACT_ATOMS: atom_id res chain seq x y z
N MET A 1 14.97 -37.60 11.09
CA MET A 1 14.49 -36.39 11.78
C MET A 1 15.51 -35.25 11.82
N ALA A 2 16.80 -35.49 12.10
CA ALA A 2 17.82 -34.42 12.04
C ALA A 2 18.00 -33.79 10.64
N GLN A 3 18.04 -34.61 9.57
CA GLN A 3 18.19 -34.10 8.19
C GLN A 3 17.04 -33.20 7.71
N SER A 4 15.80 -33.48 8.11
CA SER A 4 14.64 -32.64 7.76
C SER A 4 14.69 -31.27 8.43
N LEU A 5 15.24 -31.20 9.66
CA LEU A 5 15.42 -29.95 10.40
C LEU A 5 16.52 -29.08 9.77
N ILE A 6 17.64 -29.69 9.37
CA ILE A 6 18.73 -29.01 8.67
C ILE A 6 18.26 -28.44 7.32
N CYS A 7 17.42 -29.19 6.60
CA CYS A 7 16.83 -28.75 5.34
C CYS A 7 15.90 -27.54 5.55
N ALA A 8 15.00 -27.61 6.54
CA ALA A 8 14.11 -26.51 6.89
C ALA A 8 14.87 -25.24 7.29
N ARG A 9 15.96 -25.38 8.06
CA ARG A 9 16.85 -24.25 8.42
C ARG A 9 17.50 -23.62 7.19
N ARG A 10 18.01 -24.42 6.27
CA ARG A 10 18.63 -23.92 5.03
C ARG A 10 17.61 -23.20 4.14
N MET A 11 16.44 -23.79 3.96
CA MET A 11 15.35 -23.16 3.19
C MET A 11 14.92 -21.84 3.83
N HIS A 12 14.76 -21.81 5.15
CA HIS A 12 14.42 -20.57 5.84
C HIS A 12 15.51 -19.50 5.67
N SER A 13 16.79 -19.86 5.86
CA SER A 13 17.91 -18.94 5.65
C SER A 13 17.95 -18.38 4.23
N GLN A 14 17.63 -19.19 3.21
CA GLN A 14 17.54 -18.74 1.82
C GLN A 14 16.34 -17.81 1.61
N LEU A 15 15.16 -18.15 2.16
CA LEU A 15 14.02 -17.23 2.19
C LEU A 15 14.38 -15.93 2.91
N CYS A 16 15.21 -16.01 3.96
CA CYS A 16 15.67 -14.85 4.70
C CYS A 16 16.50 -13.89 3.88
N GLU A 17 17.47 -14.46 3.19
CA GLU A 17 18.37 -13.74 2.31
C GLU A 17 17.62 -13.15 1.12
N ILE A 18 16.79 -13.94 0.43
CA ILE A 18 15.95 -13.48 -0.69
C ILE A 18 15.01 -12.37 -0.23
N GLY A 19 14.36 -12.55 0.91
CA GLY A 19 13.46 -11.56 1.46
C GLY A 19 14.16 -10.23 1.78
N THR A 20 15.36 -10.30 2.36
CA THR A 20 16.16 -9.11 2.70
C THR A 20 16.65 -8.40 1.42
N LEU A 21 17.04 -9.17 0.41
CA LEU A 21 17.49 -8.67 -0.89
C LEU A 21 16.33 -8.03 -1.67
N LEU A 22 15.14 -8.63 -1.61
CA LEU A 22 13.90 -8.06 -2.13
C LEU A 22 13.55 -6.76 -1.39
N ASN A 23 13.56 -6.74 -0.06
CA ASN A 23 13.28 -5.51 0.69
C ASN A 23 14.25 -4.39 0.30
N ARG A 24 15.56 -4.68 0.21
CA ARG A 24 16.55 -3.68 -0.20
C ARG A 24 16.34 -3.17 -1.62
N SER A 25 16.04 -4.06 -2.57
CA SER A 25 15.90 -3.71 -4.00
C SER A 25 14.57 -3.02 -4.31
N PHE A 26 13.48 -3.50 -3.71
CA PHE A 26 12.13 -2.99 -3.93
C PHE A 26 11.75 -1.85 -2.99
N SER A 27 12.49 -1.58 -1.92
CA SER A 27 12.19 -0.48 -0.97
C SER A 27 11.98 0.87 -1.68
N LEU A 28 12.89 1.23 -2.58
CA LEU A 28 12.82 2.47 -3.36
C LEU A 28 11.74 2.39 -4.45
N GLN A 29 11.56 1.24 -5.08
CA GLN A 29 10.52 1.03 -6.09
C GLN A 29 9.11 1.14 -5.48
N ILE A 30 8.90 0.60 -4.27
CA ILE A 30 7.65 0.72 -3.52
C ILE A 30 7.41 2.18 -3.16
N LEU A 31 8.44 2.90 -2.66
CA LEU A 31 8.31 4.32 -2.33
C LEU A 31 7.88 5.15 -3.55
N LEU A 32 8.55 4.98 -4.69
CA LEU A 32 8.21 5.68 -5.93
C LEU A 32 6.82 5.29 -6.44
N ASN A 33 6.46 4.00 -6.39
CA ASN A 33 5.14 3.54 -6.79
C ASN A 33 4.03 4.09 -5.87
N THR A 34 4.27 4.17 -4.56
CA THR A 34 3.36 4.81 -3.62
C THR A 34 3.17 6.30 -3.93
N GLY A 35 4.27 7.01 -4.24
CA GLY A 35 4.21 8.41 -4.67
C GLY A 35 3.44 8.60 -5.99
N ASP A 36 3.71 7.76 -7.00
CA ASP A 36 2.97 7.78 -8.28
C ASP A 36 1.48 7.54 -8.08
N VAL A 37 1.12 6.56 -7.24
CA VAL A 37 -0.30 6.28 -6.96
C VAL A 37 -0.95 7.42 -6.19
N PHE A 38 -0.25 8.05 -5.24
CA PHE A 38 -0.77 9.20 -4.51
C PHE A 38 -1.08 10.37 -5.46
N VAL A 39 -0.09 10.81 -6.24
CA VAL A 39 -0.25 11.93 -7.18
C VAL A 39 -1.27 11.58 -8.27
N GLY A 40 -1.20 10.37 -8.81
CA GLY A 40 -2.11 9.88 -9.83
C GLY A 40 -3.55 9.81 -9.33
N PHE A 41 -3.78 9.30 -8.12
CA PHE A 41 -5.10 9.23 -7.52
C PHE A 41 -5.68 10.63 -7.30
N THR A 42 -4.94 11.56 -6.68
CA THR A 42 -5.43 12.94 -6.46
C THR A 42 -5.77 13.64 -7.77
N THR A 43 -4.91 13.49 -8.78
CA THR A 43 -5.10 14.14 -10.10
C THR A 43 -6.29 13.56 -10.85
N LEU A 44 -6.38 12.24 -10.96
CA LEU A 44 -7.48 11.60 -11.70
C LEU A 44 -8.82 11.74 -10.97
N ALA A 45 -8.83 11.73 -9.65
CA ALA A 45 -10.05 11.92 -8.90
C ALA A 45 -10.58 13.37 -9.04
N TYR A 46 -9.69 14.36 -9.15
CA TYR A 46 -10.08 15.72 -9.53
C TYR A 46 -10.69 15.78 -10.94
N TYR A 47 -10.05 15.17 -11.94
CA TYR A 47 -10.59 15.10 -13.31
C TYR A 47 -11.92 14.35 -13.39
N CYS A 48 -12.09 13.28 -12.61
CA CYS A 48 -13.34 12.55 -12.51
C CYS A 48 -14.45 13.44 -11.95
N PHE A 49 -14.15 14.24 -10.91
CA PHE A 49 -15.09 15.19 -10.34
C PHE A 49 -15.47 16.30 -11.34
N ASP A 50 -14.48 16.94 -11.98
CA ASP A 50 -14.72 17.96 -13.00
C ASP A 50 -15.56 17.41 -14.16
N GLY A 51 -15.24 16.21 -14.64
CA GLY A 51 -16.01 15.50 -15.67
C GLY A 51 -17.45 15.19 -15.24
N CYS A 52 -17.67 14.76 -13.99
CA CYS A 52 -19.00 14.54 -13.43
C CYS A 52 -19.79 15.84 -13.28
N MET A 53 -19.15 16.93 -12.86
CA MET A 53 -19.79 18.24 -12.73
C MET A 53 -20.24 18.76 -14.10
N LYS A 54 -19.39 18.66 -15.12
CA LYS A 54 -19.71 19.05 -16.50
C LYS A 54 -20.86 18.25 -17.09
N LEU A 55 -20.91 16.94 -16.81
CA LEU A 55 -22.04 16.07 -17.21
C LEU A 55 -23.33 16.46 -16.49
N TYR A 56 -23.26 16.79 -15.19
CA TYR A 56 -24.44 17.21 -14.42
C TYR A 56 -25.01 18.54 -14.91
N LEU A 57 -24.15 19.49 -15.31
CA LEU A 57 -24.54 20.80 -15.81
C LEU A 57 -24.90 20.82 -17.31
N ASN A 58 -24.77 19.69 -18.02
CA ASN A 58 -24.97 19.58 -19.48
C ASN A 58 -24.19 20.64 -20.28
N GLU A 59 -22.94 20.95 -19.89
CA GLU A 59 -22.08 21.89 -20.63
C GLU A 59 -21.61 21.29 -21.97
N GLU A 60 -21.46 22.12 -23.01
CA GLU A 60 -21.08 21.73 -24.39
C GLU A 60 -19.66 21.12 -24.56
N GLY A 61 -19.00 20.71 -23.47
CA GLY A 61 -17.71 20.01 -23.47
C GLY A 61 -17.72 18.69 -22.70
N SER A 62 -18.88 18.22 -22.22
CA SER A 62 -18.98 17.03 -21.38
C SER A 62 -18.79 15.74 -22.21
N ASN A 63 -17.60 15.14 -22.13
CA ASN A 63 -17.30 13.85 -22.76
C ASN A 63 -17.45 12.72 -21.74
N LEU A 64 -18.63 12.08 -21.70
CA LEU A 64 -18.91 10.93 -20.83
C LEU A 64 -17.82 9.84 -20.95
N TYR A 65 -17.37 9.57 -22.18
CA TYR A 65 -16.32 8.59 -22.45
C TYR A 65 -15.02 8.91 -21.70
N ASN A 66 -14.60 10.19 -21.67
CA ASN A 66 -13.38 10.64 -21.00
C ASN A 66 -13.49 10.54 -19.47
N THR A 67 -14.65 10.90 -18.92
CA THR A 67 -14.92 10.77 -17.47
C THR A 67 -14.91 9.31 -17.03
N VAL A 68 -15.52 8.41 -17.82
CA VAL A 68 -15.54 6.98 -17.49
C VAL A 68 -14.13 6.36 -17.63
N THR A 69 -13.38 6.69 -18.68
CA THR A 69 -12.02 6.15 -18.87
C THR A 69 -11.05 6.60 -17.78
N THR A 70 -11.11 7.87 -17.36
CA THR A 70 -10.31 8.37 -16.23
C THR A 70 -10.69 7.69 -14.91
N GLY A 71 -11.98 7.48 -14.65
CA GLY A 71 -12.46 6.72 -13.48
C GLY A 71 -11.92 5.29 -13.46
N VAL A 72 -11.99 4.58 -14.58
CA VAL A 72 -11.46 3.20 -14.72
C VAL A 72 -9.96 3.17 -14.49
N TRP A 73 -9.19 4.12 -15.04
CA TRP A 73 -7.75 4.17 -14.86
C TRP A 73 -7.35 4.40 -13.39
N THR A 74 -8.12 5.24 -12.67
CA THR A 74 -7.96 5.46 -11.23
C THR A 74 -8.11 4.15 -10.46
N LEU A 75 -9.16 3.38 -10.76
CA LEU A 75 -9.43 2.11 -10.09
C LEU A 75 -8.32 1.08 -10.35
N VAL A 76 -7.82 1.00 -11.59
CA VAL A 76 -6.70 0.10 -11.93
C VAL A 76 -5.44 0.45 -11.14
N LYS A 77 -5.13 1.75 -10.98
CA LYS A 77 -3.97 2.22 -10.20
C LYS A 77 -4.12 1.88 -8.71
N LEU A 78 -5.29 2.10 -8.12
CA LEU A 78 -5.59 1.71 -6.74
C LEU A 78 -5.51 0.20 -6.53
N PHE A 79 -6.04 -0.59 -7.46
CA PHE A 79 -6.02 -2.05 -7.37
C PHE A 79 -4.60 -2.61 -7.41
N ARG A 80 -3.71 -2.02 -8.25
CA ARG A 80 -2.28 -2.37 -8.25
C ARG A 80 -1.63 -2.10 -6.90
N LEU A 81 -1.92 -0.95 -6.27
CA LEU A 81 -1.40 -0.63 -4.94
C LEU A 81 -1.94 -1.61 -3.89
N LEU A 82 -3.22 -1.96 -3.95
CA LEU A 82 -3.86 -2.90 -3.05
C LEU A 82 -3.23 -4.30 -3.15
N ILE A 83 -3.02 -4.81 -4.37
CA ILE A 83 -2.34 -6.11 -4.55
C ILE A 83 -0.95 -6.06 -3.93
N LEU A 84 -0.18 -5.00 -4.19
CA LEU A 84 1.17 -4.85 -3.66
C LEU A 84 1.17 -4.88 -2.11
N THR A 85 0.35 -4.06 -1.47
CA THR A 85 0.28 -4.01 0.00
C THR A 85 -0.30 -5.29 0.60
N LEU A 86 -1.24 -5.95 -0.09
CA LEU A 86 -1.83 -7.21 0.35
C LEU A 86 -0.80 -8.33 0.29
N SER A 87 -0.07 -8.46 -0.82
CA SER A 87 1.00 -9.44 -0.96
C SER A 87 2.07 -9.25 0.13
N CYS A 88 2.51 -8.01 0.38
CA CYS A 88 3.44 -7.72 1.47
C CYS A 88 2.87 -8.09 2.84
N SER A 89 1.58 -7.79 3.10
CA SER A 89 0.91 -8.11 4.36
C SER A 89 0.74 -9.63 4.57
N ILE A 90 0.42 -10.38 3.52
CA ILE A 90 0.30 -11.84 3.57
C ILE A 90 1.66 -12.44 3.90
N VAL A 91 2.73 -12.03 3.20
CA VAL A 91 4.08 -12.52 3.45
C VAL A 91 4.52 -12.22 4.89
N LYS A 92 4.22 -11.02 5.40
CA LYS A 92 4.50 -10.64 6.80
C LYS A 92 3.72 -11.53 7.79
N ASN A 93 2.46 -11.84 7.50
CA ASN A 93 1.65 -12.69 8.38
C ASN A 93 2.09 -14.16 8.35
N GLU A 94 2.40 -14.71 7.17
CA GLU A 94 2.94 -16.06 7.02
C GLU A 94 4.28 -16.23 7.73
N ALA A 95 5.19 -15.27 7.59
CA ALA A 95 6.46 -15.27 8.33
C ALA A 95 6.24 -15.32 9.85
N ARG A 96 5.24 -14.57 10.36
CA ARG A 96 4.86 -14.59 11.77
C ARG A 96 4.28 -15.93 12.21
N LEU A 97 3.39 -16.53 11.40
CA LEU A 97 2.79 -17.84 11.69
C LEU A 97 3.84 -18.95 11.72
N ALA A 98 4.81 -18.93 10.80
CA ALA A 98 5.93 -19.86 10.80
C ALA A 98 6.72 -19.81 12.13
N GLY A 99 6.97 -18.61 12.67
CA GLY A 99 7.61 -18.44 13.98
C GLY A 99 6.80 -19.00 15.14
N GLN A 100 5.48 -18.82 15.14
CA GLN A 100 4.60 -19.36 16.18
C GLN A 100 4.53 -20.89 16.18
N ILE A 101 4.48 -21.51 14.99
CA ILE A 101 4.45 -22.97 14.86
C ILE A 101 5.72 -23.59 15.45
N ILE A 102 6.88 -22.97 15.20
CA ILE A 102 8.16 -23.51 15.66
C ILE A 102 8.34 -23.34 17.17
N TYR A 103 7.87 -22.23 17.74
CA TYR A 103 7.82 -22.08 19.20
C TYR A 103 6.94 -23.15 19.88
N LYS A 104 5.82 -23.54 19.25
CA LYS A 104 4.94 -24.63 19.75
C LYS A 104 5.57 -26.03 19.63
N ILE A 105 6.53 -26.22 18.73
CA ILE A 105 7.25 -27.48 18.55
C ILE A 105 8.40 -27.58 19.56
N ASP A 106 9.11 -26.48 19.81
CA ASP A 106 10.20 -26.38 20.81
C ASP A 106 9.72 -26.75 22.22
N ASN A 107 8.56 -26.23 22.63
CA ASN A 107 7.97 -26.51 23.94
C ASN A 107 7.48 -27.97 24.13
N ARG A 108 7.61 -28.83 23.11
CA ARG A 108 7.09 -30.21 23.12
C ARG A 108 8.17 -31.30 23.12
N TYR A 109 9.45 -30.98 22.88
CA TYR A 109 10.55 -31.96 22.78
C TYR A 109 11.76 -31.51 23.60
N GLU A 110 12.01 -32.15 24.75
CA GLU A 110 13.00 -31.65 25.73
C GLU A 110 14.44 -32.19 25.60
N SER A 111 14.73 -33.40 25.10
CA SER A 111 16.01 -34.03 25.53
C SER A 111 17.21 -34.06 24.58
N GLU A 112 17.13 -33.68 23.29
CA GLU A 112 18.34 -33.66 22.42
C GLU A 112 18.17 -32.89 21.10
N LEU A 113 16.94 -32.87 20.56
CA LEU A 113 16.56 -32.07 19.38
C LEU A 113 16.38 -30.57 19.70
N SER A 114 16.42 -30.21 20.99
CA SER A 114 16.11 -28.89 21.53
C SER A 114 17.12 -27.83 21.10
N SER A 115 18.43 -28.10 21.08
CA SER A 115 19.42 -27.04 20.80
C SER A 115 19.34 -26.48 19.37
N GLU A 116 19.07 -27.36 18.39
CA GLU A 116 18.98 -26.99 16.98
C GLU A 116 17.59 -26.42 16.64
N ILE A 117 16.52 -26.94 17.25
CA ILE A 117 15.16 -26.35 17.18
C ILE A 117 15.14 -24.97 17.83
N TYR A 118 15.79 -24.81 18.97
CA TYR A 118 15.89 -23.55 19.70
C TYR A 118 16.70 -22.51 18.92
N SER A 119 17.83 -22.90 18.31
CA SER A 119 18.60 -22.00 17.43
C SER A 119 17.81 -21.60 16.19
N PHE A 120 17.06 -22.53 15.59
CA PHE A 120 16.21 -22.26 14.45
C PHE A 120 15.03 -21.35 14.82
N GLY A 121 14.35 -21.64 15.92
CA GLY A 121 13.27 -20.82 16.48
C GLY A 121 13.72 -19.40 16.79
N LYS A 122 14.92 -19.22 17.36
CA LYS A 122 15.53 -17.90 17.53
C LYS A 122 15.73 -17.18 16.22
N GLN A 123 16.27 -17.83 15.19
CA GLN A 123 16.47 -17.20 13.88
C GLN A 123 15.14 -16.72 13.29
N ILE A 124 14.08 -17.52 13.38
CA ILE A 124 12.76 -17.16 12.85
C ILE A 124 12.10 -16.03 13.66
N ILE A 125 12.13 -16.11 14.99
CA ILE A 125 11.55 -15.09 15.87
C ILE A 125 12.30 -13.76 15.70
N HIS A 126 13.61 -13.82 15.55
CA HIS A 126 14.44 -12.63 15.33
C HIS A 126 14.26 -12.06 13.92
N TRP A 127 13.89 -12.90 12.95
CA TRP A 127 13.55 -12.49 11.61
C TRP A 127 12.12 -11.92 11.54
N ASN A 128 11.95 -10.76 12.16
CA ASN A 128 10.74 -9.97 12.06
C ASN A 128 10.70 -9.31 10.68
N PHE A 129 10.24 -10.08 9.69
CA PHE A 129 10.27 -9.70 8.29
C PHE A 129 9.33 -8.52 8.02
N LYS A 130 9.89 -7.32 8.12
CA LYS A 130 9.21 -6.05 7.82
C LYS A 130 9.71 -5.56 6.47
N PHE A 131 8.83 -5.53 5.49
CA PHE A 131 9.09 -4.75 4.28
C PHE A 131 9.00 -3.28 4.66
N THR A 132 10.09 -2.54 4.44
CA THR A 132 10.19 -1.12 4.73
C THR A 132 10.50 -0.37 3.44
N ALA A 133 9.65 0.60 3.09
CA ALA A 133 9.95 1.56 2.04
C ALA A 133 11.00 2.53 2.60
N PHE A 134 12.26 2.32 2.22
CA PHE A 134 13.41 3.15 2.57
C PHE A 134 13.59 3.36 4.09
N ASN A 135 13.19 2.38 4.92
CA ASN A 135 13.07 2.52 6.39
C ASN A 135 12.21 3.70 6.88
N PHE A 136 11.44 4.31 5.99
CA PHE A 136 10.59 5.45 6.29
C PHE A 136 9.17 4.99 6.63
N PHE A 137 8.66 3.96 5.93
CA PHE A 137 7.35 3.40 6.17
C PHE A 137 7.35 1.87 6.12
N ASP A 138 6.62 1.22 7.03
CA ASP A 138 6.30 -0.20 6.93
C ASP A 138 5.30 -0.39 5.77
N VAL A 139 5.61 -1.31 4.86
CA VAL A 139 4.75 -1.63 3.71
C VAL A 139 3.71 -2.65 4.17
N ASP A 140 2.60 -2.14 4.69
CA ASP A 140 1.46 -2.92 5.15
C ASP A 140 0.13 -2.31 4.68
N MET A 141 -0.98 -2.91 5.12
CA MET A 141 -2.32 -2.36 4.85
C MET A 141 -2.51 -0.96 5.43
N SER A 142 -1.82 -0.62 6.52
CA SER A 142 -1.87 0.71 7.13
C SER A 142 -1.34 1.78 6.17
N LEU A 143 -0.27 1.49 5.41
CA LEU A 143 0.24 2.38 4.36
C LEU A 143 -0.79 2.61 3.25
N PHE A 144 -1.51 1.58 2.82
CA PHE A 144 -2.59 1.73 1.84
C PHE A 144 -3.68 2.68 2.38
N TYR A 145 -4.16 2.45 3.59
CA TYR A 145 -5.17 3.31 4.22
C TYR A 145 -4.67 4.75 4.40
N ALA A 146 -3.42 4.94 4.80
CA ALA A 146 -2.84 6.27 4.97
C ALA A 146 -2.76 7.04 3.65
N VAL A 147 -2.33 6.39 2.57
CA VAL A 147 -2.24 6.99 1.23
C VAL A 147 -3.62 7.37 0.70
N VAL A 148 -4.59 6.45 0.78
CA VAL A 148 -5.95 6.70 0.30
C VAL A 148 -6.63 7.81 1.12
N SER A 149 -6.59 7.71 2.45
CA SER A 149 -7.22 8.71 3.33
C SER A 149 -6.62 10.10 3.16
N SER A 150 -5.29 10.22 3.17
CA SER A 150 -4.62 11.51 2.94
C SER A 150 -4.95 12.09 1.58
N ALA A 151 -4.93 11.28 0.51
CA ALA A 151 -5.23 11.75 -0.83
C ALA A 151 -6.71 12.19 -0.96
N THR A 152 -7.64 11.48 -0.31
CA THR A 152 -9.05 11.90 -0.20
C THR A 152 -9.18 13.22 0.56
N THR A 153 -8.44 13.42 1.66
CA THR A 153 -8.44 14.70 2.38
C THR A 153 -7.92 15.84 1.51
N TYR A 154 -6.81 15.65 0.80
CA TYR A 154 -6.30 16.67 -0.14
C TYR A 154 -7.31 16.98 -1.24
N LEU A 155 -7.95 15.96 -1.80
CA LEU A 155 -8.99 16.16 -2.80
C LEU A 155 -10.17 16.97 -2.25
N MET A 156 -10.66 16.65 -1.04
CA MET A 156 -11.73 17.41 -0.40
C MET A 156 -11.35 18.90 -0.24
N ILE A 157 -10.12 19.17 0.18
CA ILE A 157 -9.62 20.55 0.32
C ILE A 157 -9.59 21.26 -1.04
N LEU A 158 -9.07 20.61 -2.09
CA LEU A 158 -9.03 21.17 -3.43
C LEU A 158 -10.43 21.48 -3.98
N LEU A 159 -11.38 20.58 -3.75
CA LEU A 159 -12.77 20.79 -4.16
C LEU A 159 -13.42 21.96 -3.43
N GLN A 160 -13.22 22.07 -2.12
CA GLN A 160 -13.74 23.20 -1.35
C GLN A 160 -13.15 24.54 -1.82
N LEU A 161 -11.85 24.57 -2.12
CA LEU A 161 -11.18 25.75 -2.65
C LEU A 161 -11.74 26.16 -4.02
N ASP A 162 -11.92 25.19 -4.92
CA ASP A 162 -12.49 25.43 -6.27
C ASP A 162 -13.92 25.99 -6.19
N ILE A 163 -14.77 25.39 -5.35
CA ILE A 163 -16.15 25.86 -5.15
C ILE A 163 -16.17 27.28 -4.55
N ALA A 164 -15.34 27.55 -3.55
CA ALA A 164 -15.24 28.88 -2.93
C ALA A 164 -14.79 29.94 -3.95
N ASN A 165 -13.80 29.62 -4.78
CA ASN A 165 -13.32 30.53 -5.84
C ASN A 165 -14.42 30.84 -6.87
N LYS A 166 -15.14 29.81 -7.35
CA LYS A 166 -16.27 29.99 -8.28
C LYS A 166 -17.40 30.86 -7.70
N GLN A 167 -17.68 30.74 -6.40
CA GLN A 167 -18.65 31.60 -5.72
C GLN A 167 -18.19 33.07 -5.63
N ILE A 168 -16.89 33.28 -5.34
CA ILE A 168 -16.30 34.62 -5.28
C ILE A 168 -16.37 35.31 -6.65
N GLU A 169 -15.99 34.63 -7.73
CA GLU A 169 -16.08 35.17 -9.10
C GLU A 169 -17.51 35.59 -9.45
N LYS A 170 -18.49 34.71 -9.19
CA LYS A 170 -19.91 35.01 -9.44
C LYS A 170 -20.41 36.23 -8.65
N SER A 171 -19.93 36.41 -7.40
CA SER A 171 -20.27 37.58 -6.58
C SER A 171 -19.66 38.87 -7.11
N MET A 172 -18.42 38.81 -7.65
CA MET A 172 -17.75 39.96 -8.25
C MET A 172 -18.43 40.38 -9.56
N GLU A 173 -18.84 39.43 -10.40
CA GLU A 173 -19.61 39.72 -11.61
C GLU A 173 -20.96 40.35 -11.29
N THR A 174 -21.67 39.83 -10.29
CA THR A 174 -22.95 40.39 -9.84
C THR A 174 -22.80 41.84 -9.36
N ASN A 175 -21.72 42.15 -8.62
CA ASN A 175 -21.43 43.52 -8.16
C ASN A 175 -20.97 44.48 -9.27
N ARG A 176 -20.44 43.98 -10.40
CA ARG A 176 -20.07 44.84 -11.55
C ARG A 176 -21.27 45.23 -12.43
N LEU A 177 -22.37 44.48 -12.33
CA LEU A 177 -23.59 44.70 -13.11
C LEU A 177 -24.62 45.60 -12.39
N LEU A 178 -24.37 45.93 -11.12
CA LEU A 178 -25.13 46.90 -10.32
C LEU A 178 -24.43 48.26 -10.33
#